data_AF-A0A3M6ZD00-F1
#
_entry.id   AF-A0A3M6ZD00-F1
#
_cell.length_a   1.000
_cell.length_b   1.000
_cell.length_c   1.000
_cell.angle_alpha   90.00
_cell.angle_beta   90.00
_cell.angle_gamma   90.00
#
_symmetry.space_group_name_H-M   'P 1'
#
loop_
_entity.id
_entity.type
_entity.pdbx_description
1 polymer ?
#
loop_
_entity_poly.entity_id
_entity_poly.type
_entity_poly.pdbx_seq_one_letter_code
_entity_poly.pdbx_strand_id
1 'polypeptide(L)'
;MADAGHSTVNIPQILAVAVVGFLAIRWYLSKPNESASESRPQRARPVDVAKVEQVAAMFPQLDRRTIAWDLQRNGQNVQATIERVLAGRSLDSPPPSFQPQNLPSASQQAPAVGVSAQSKPAPGPNQQDLITRYNLQGRVGGKGKEAVPSEEQQQQAQKGGGWSSDKNARAEGLKRRREEMVLAARRKMEEKQAQGGSA
;
A
#
# COMPACT_ATOMS: atom_id res chain seq x y z
N MET A 1 46.14 31.53 48.85
CA MET A 1 45.76 30.29 49.54
C MET A 1 44.40 29.87 49.00
N ALA A 2 44.35 28.78 48.23
CA ALA A 2 43.09 28.24 47.70
C ALA A 2 42.45 27.36 48.78
N ASP A 3 41.26 27.76 49.23
CA ASP A 3 40.43 26.99 50.15
C ASP A 3 39.93 25.74 49.44
N ALA A 4 40.55 24.60 49.73
CA ALA A 4 40.10 23.29 49.28
C ALA A 4 38.90 22.88 50.14
N GLY A 5 37.72 23.41 49.81
CA GLY A 5 36.46 22.98 50.39
C GLY A 5 36.26 21.49 50.13
N HIS A 6 36.42 20.66 51.15
CA HIS A 6 36.05 19.25 51.14
C HIS A 6 34.54 19.14 50.98
N SER A 7 34.08 19.10 49.73
CA SER A 7 32.69 18.82 49.40
C SER A 7 32.38 17.39 49.84
N THR A 8 31.57 17.22 50.88
CA THR A 8 31.01 15.93 51.26
C THR A 8 30.09 15.50 50.13
N VAL A 9 30.65 14.80 49.13
CA VAL A 9 29.91 14.40 47.93
C VAL A 9 28.91 13.33 48.34
N ASN A 10 27.66 13.75 48.52
CA ASN A 10 26.58 12.86 48.86
C ASN A 10 26.33 11.91 47.68
N ILE A 11 26.65 10.62 47.87
CA ILE A 11 26.36 9.53 46.93
C ILE A 11 24.95 9.62 46.32
N PRO A 12 23.86 9.91 47.08
CA PRO A 12 22.53 10.07 46.49
C PRO A 12 22.42 11.26 45.50
N GLN A 13 23.18 12.33 45.72
CA GLN A 13 23.20 13.50 44.84
C GLN A 13 23.94 13.19 43.52
N ILE A 14 25.03 12.42 43.57
CA ILE A 14 25.71 11.94 42.34
C ILE A 14 24.75 11.09 41.50
N LEU A 15 24.00 10.19 42.16
CA LEU A 15 23.03 9.32 41.51
C LEU A 15 21.90 10.12 40.84
N ALA A 16 21.37 11.13 41.54
CA ALA A 16 20.34 12.01 40.98
C ALA A 16 20.85 12.77 39.75
N VAL A 17 22.07 13.35 39.81
CA VAL A 17 22.68 14.07 38.67
C VAL A 17 22.97 13.11 37.51
N ALA A 18 23.43 11.89 37.78
CA ALA A 18 23.69 10.89 36.76
C ALA A 18 22.40 10.45 36.04
N VAL A 19 21.29 10.25 36.76
CA VAL A 19 20.00 9.88 36.16
C VAL A 19 19.43 11.03 35.33
N VAL A 20 19.46 12.26 35.84
CA VAL A 20 18.99 13.44 35.10
C VAL A 20 19.86 13.68 33.86
N GLY A 21 21.18 13.57 33.98
CA GLY A 21 22.11 13.67 32.85
C GLY A 21 21.89 12.57 31.81
N PHE A 22 21.71 11.32 32.25
CA PHE A 22 21.39 10.21 31.36
C PHE A 22 20.06 10.42 30.63
N LEU A 23 19.01 10.87 31.32
CA LEU A 23 17.72 11.19 30.69
C LEU A 23 17.85 12.37 29.71
N ALA A 24 18.65 13.40 30.03
CA ALA A 24 18.88 14.53 29.14
C ALA A 24 19.64 14.10 27.87
N ILE A 25 20.71 13.30 28.01
CA ILE A 25 21.47 12.74 26.88
C ILE A 25 20.58 11.78 26.09
N ARG A 26 19.88 10.87 26.76
CA ARG A 26 18.95 9.93 26.13
C ARG A 26 17.86 10.65 25.36
N TRP A 27 17.28 11.72 25.92
CA TRP A 27 16.28 12.54 25.26
C TRP A 27 16.88 13.30 24.08
N TYR A 28 18.05 13.90 24.25
CA TYR A 28 18.74 14.64 23.20
C TYR A 28 19.17 13.73 22.03
N LEU A 29 19.61 12.50 22.30
CA LEU A 29 19.93 11.49 21.28
C LEU A 29 18.68 10.76 20.72
N SER A 30 17.56 10.74 21.45
CA SER A 30 16.29 10.19 20.97
C SER A 30 15.45 11.20 20.20
N LYS A 31 15.87 12.47 20.14
CA LYS A 31 15.35 13.40 19.14
C LYS A 31 15.81 12.89 17.78
N PRO A 32 14.92 12.51 16.84
CA PRO A 32 15.35 12.31 15.47
C PRO A 32 16.02 13.62 15.07
N ASN A 33 17.29 13.54 14.68
CA ASN A 33 18.03 14.66 14.13
C ASN A 33 17.15 15.25 13.01
N GLU A 34 16.49 16.38 13.28
CA GLU A 34 15.90 17.23 12.25
C GLU A 34 17.08 17.77 11.46
N SER A 35 17.58 16.88 10.61
CA SER A 35 18.52 17.18 9.56
C SER A 35 17.86 18.31 8.81
N ALA A 36 18.57 19.45 8.76
CA ALA A 36 18.22 20.63 7.98
C ALA A 36 17.42 20.18 6.76
N SER A 37 16.20 20.70 6.64
CA SER A 37 15.26 20.37 5.58
C SER A 37 15.81 20.90 4.25
N GLU A 38 16.80 20.19 3.73
CA GLU A 38 17.22 20.25 2.36
C GLU A 38 15.95 19.96 1.57
N SER A 39 15.51 20.94 0.81
CA SER A 39 14.32 20.90 -0.02
C SER A 39 14.54 19.90 -1.15
N ARG A 40 14.63 18.60 -0.80
CA ARG A 40 14.53 17.51 -1.74
C ARG A 40 13.19 17.69 -2.43
N PRO A 41 13.15 17.72 -3.77
CA PRO A 41 11.88 17.72 -4.48
C PRO A 41 11.12 16.51 -3.95
N GLN A 42 10.03 16.78 -3.21
CA GLN A 42 9.18 15.75 -2.67
C GLN A 42 8.74 14.93 -3.87
N ARG A 43 9.35 13.75 -4.07
CA ARG A 43 8.83 12.76 -5.01
C ARG A 43 7.36 12.66 -4.67
N ALA A 44 6.52 13.06 -5.62
CA ALA A 44 5.07 13.06 -5.49
C ALA A 44 4.66 11.76 -4.82
N ARG A 45 4.27 11.83 -3.54
CA ARG A 45 3.85 10.64 -2.82
C ARG A 45 2.61 10.13 -3.56
N PRO A 46 2.54 8.82 -3.85
CA PRO A 46 1.40 8.27 -4.56
C PRO A 46 0.12 8.62 -3.78
N VAL A 47 -0.87 9.15 -4.49
CA VAL A 47 -2.14 9.56 -3.88
C VAL A 47 -2.90 8.33 -3.42
N ASP A 48 -3.38 8.36 -2.17
CA ASP A 48 -4.22 7.32 -1.61
C ASP A 48 -5.65 7.46 -2.14
N VAL A 49 -6.07 6.48 -2.94
CA VAL A 49 -7.37 6.49 -3.60
C VAL A 49 -8.51 6.45 -2.58
N ALA A 50 -8.34 5.76 -1.44
CA ALA A 50 -9.38 5.67 -0.42
C ALA A 50 -9.73 7.04 0.18
N LYS A 51 -8.72 7.90 0.34
CA LYS A 51 -8.87 9.27 0.83
C LYS A 51 -9.57 10.16 -0.17
N VAL A 52 -9.23 10.00 -1.46
CA VAL A 52 -9.93 10.70 -2.54
C VAL A 52 -11.41 10.31 -2.57
N GLU A 53 -11.72 9.01 -2.48
CA GLU A 53 -13.11 8.52 -2.45
C GLU A 53 -13.89 9.08 -1.26
N GLN A 54 -13.27 9.15 -0.09
CA GLN A 54 -13.89 9.74 1.10
C GLN A 54 -14.30 11.20 0.84
N VAL A 55 -13.38 12.03 0.34
CA VAL A 55 -13.67 13.44 0.05
C VAL A 55 -14.70 13.56 -1.08
N ALA A 56 -14.61 12.73 -2.11
CA ALA A 56 -15.55 12.72 -3.24
C ALA A 56 -16.97 12.31 -2.82
N ALA A 57 -17.13 11.44 -1.81
CA ALA A 57 -18.43 11.07 -1.26
C ALA A 57 -19.11 12.23 -0.50
N MET A 58 -18.32 13.09 0.16
CA MET A 58 -18.85 14.29 0.85
C MET A 58 -19.07 15.47 -0.10
N PHE A 59 -18.24 15.59 -1.14
CA PHE A 59 -18.30 16.67 -2.11
C PHE A 59 -18.36 16.13 -3.54
N PRO A 60 -19.51 15.59 -3.98
CA PRO A 60 -19.66 14.99 -5.30
C PRO A 60 -19.50 16.01 -6.45
N GLN A 61 -19.68 17.31 -6.16
CA GLN A 61 -19.42 18.39 -7.12
C GLN A 61 -17.93 18.64 -7.40
N LEU A 62 -17.01 18.11 -6.58
CA LEU A 62 -15.57 18.29 -6.76
C LEU A 62 -14.99 17.18 -7.62
N ASP A 63 -14.20 17.58 -8.60
CA ASP A 63 -13.51 16.62 -9.44
C ASP A 63 -12.44 15.84 -8.65
N ARG A 64 -12.42 14.53 -8.85
CA ARG A 64 -11.54 13.59 -8.11
C ARG A 64 -10.06 13.88 -8.36
N ARG A 65 -9.71 14.36 -9.57
CA ARG A 65 -8.33 14.77 -9.92
C ARG A 65 -7.90 15.99 -9.11
N THR A 66 -8.81 16.93 -8.92
CA THR A 66 -8.60 18.15 -8.14
C THR A 66 -8.43 17.84 -6.66
N ILE A 67 -9.24 16.91 -6.13
CA ILE A 67 -9.06 16.37 -4.78
C ILE A 67 -7.71 15.66 -4.63
N ALA A 68 -7.33 14.81 -5.59
CA ALA A 68 -6.06 14.10 -5.56
C ALA A 68 -4.85 15.06 -5.56
N TRP A 69 -4.95 16.13 -6.33
CA TRP A 69 -3.93 17.19 -6.36
C TRP A 69 -3.82 17.92 -5.03
N ASP A 70 -4.94 18.30 -4.42
CA ASP A 70 -4.96 18.95 -3.13
C ASP A 70 -4.42 18.03 -2.01
N LEU A 71 -4.79 16.75 -2.02
CA LEU A 71 -4.27 15.77 -1.08
C LEU A 71 -2.78 15.53 -1.28
N GLN A 72 -2.27 15.57 -2.51
CA GLN A 72 -0.84 15.41 -2.76
C GLN A 72 -0.02 16.55 -2.13
N ARG A 73 -0.49 17.80 -2.23
CA ARG A 73 0.20 18.96 -1.65
C ARG A 73 0.03 19.08 -0.14
N ASN A 74 -1.14 18.69 0.39
CA ASN A 74 -1.46 18.79 1.82
C ASN A 74 -1.06 17.53 2.60
N GLY A 75 -0.16 16.69 2.05
CA GLY A 75 0.40 15.53 2.76
C GLY A 75 -0.59 14.39 3.01
N GLN A 76 -1.58 14.21 2.13
CA GLN A 76 -2.65 13.20 2.23
C GLN A 76 -3.56 13.42 3.47
N ASN A 77 -3.72 14.66 3.91
CA ASN A 77 -4.63 15.02 5.01
C ASN A 77 -6.03 15.36 4.46
N VAL A 78 -6.96 14.43 4.67
CA VAL A 78 -8.37 14.56 4.26
C VAL A 78 -9.08 15.69 5.01
N GLN A 79 -8.83 15.84 6.32
CA GLN A 79 -9.49 16.86 7.14
C GLN A 79 -9.13 18.27 6.67
N ALA A 80 -7.85 18.52 6.40
CA ALA A 80 -7.39 19.81 5.87
C ALA A 80 -8.03 20.14 4.51
N THR A 81 -8.24 19.14 3.66
CA THR A 81 -8.96 19.31 2.38
C THR A 81 -10.44 19.63 2.63
N ILE A 82 -11.11 18.91 3.53
CA ILE A 82 -12.52 19.14 3.87
C ILE A 82 -12.72 20.55 4.44
N GLU A 83 -11.93 20.93 5.43
CA GLU A 83 -12.02 22.25 6.08
C GLU A 83 -11.84 23.38 5.06
N ARG A 84 -10.92 23.21 4.10
CA ARG A 84 -10.70 24.19 3.03
C ARG A 84 -11.89 24.33 2.09
N VAL A 85 -12.49 23.20 1.72
CA VAL A 85 -13.69 23.17 0.87
C VAL A 85 -14.87 23.80 1.60
N LEU A 86 -15.04 23.51 2.90
CA LEU A 86 -16.08 24.12 3.75
C LEU A 86 -15.85 25.61 3.99
N ALA A 87 -14.59 26.06 4.06
CA ALA A 87 -14.24 27.47 4.16
C ALA A 87 -14.53 28.28 2.87
N GLY A 88 -15.16 27.66 1.86
CA GLY A 88 -15.54 28.31 0.60
C GLY A 88 -14.38 28.49 -0.38
N ARG A 89 -13.20 27.92 -0.07
CA ARG A 89 -12.05 27.97 -0.98
C ARG A 89 -12.12 26.77 -1.92
N SER A 90 -12.39 27.04 -3.19
CA SER A 90 -12.32 26.02 -4.24
C SER A 90 -10.91 25.41 -4.28
N LEU A 91 -10.85 24.11 -4.52
CA LEU A 91 -9.58 23.40 -4.66
C LEU A 91 -8.83 23.91 -5.90
N ASP A 92 -7.50 23.87 -5.83
CA ASP A 92 -6.63 24.40 -6.88
C ASP A 92 -6.66 23.48 -8.11
N SER A 93 -6.75 24.07 -9.30
CA SER A 93 -6.83 23.28 -10.53
C SER A 93 -5.50 22.56 -10.79
N PRO A 94 -5.50 21.22 -10.91
CA PRO A 94 -4.28 20.49 -11.19
C PRO A 94 -3.68 20.89 -12.54
N PRO A 95 -2.34 20.95 -12.67
CA PRO A 95 -1.71 21.15 -13.96
C PRO A 95 -2.02 19.97 -14.90
N PRO A 96 -2.06 20.19 -16.23
CA PRO A 96 -2.40 19.14 -17.20
C PRO A 96 -1.45 17.94 -17.16
N SER A 97 -0.21 18.13 -16.71
CA SER A 97 0.79 17.08 -16.50
C SER A 97 0.50 16.17 -15.29
N PHE A 98 -0.37 16.57 -14.37
CA PHE A 98 -0.72 15.76 -13.21
C PHE A 98 -1.72 14.66 -13.61
N GLN A 99 -1.21 13.47 -13.90
CA GLN A 99 -1.99 12.27 -14.13
C GLN A 99 -1.78 11.30 -12.97
N PRO A 100 -2.70 11.22 -12.00
CA PRO A 100 -2.58 10.24 -10.95
C PRO A 100 -2.80 8.83 -11.53
N GLN A 101 -1.74 8.01 -11.57
CA GLN A 101 -1.76 6.64 -12.13
C GLN A 101 -2.84 5.70 -11.56
N ASN A 102 -3.51 6.07 -10.46
CA ASN A 102 -4.36 5.18 -9.68
C ASN A 102 -5.83 5.63 -9.59
N LEU A 103 -6.22 6.76 -10.20
CA LEU A 103 -7.61 7.19 -10.19
C LEU A 103 -8.34 6.70 -11.46
N PRO A 104 -9.55 6.12 -11.34
CA PRO A 104 -10.39 5.90 -12.50
C PRO A 104 -10.74 7.26 -13.13
N SER A 105 -10.43 7.44 -14.42
CA SER A 105 -10.69 8.70 -15.15
C SER A 105 -12.17 9.09 -15.05
N ALA A 106 -12.42 10.38 -14.81
CA ALA A 106 -13.75 10.98 -14.60
C ALA A 106 -14.70 10.95 -15.82
N SER A 107 -14.37 10.23 -16.90
CA SER A 107 -15.22 10.07 -18.09
C SER A 107 -16.18 8.89 -18.01
N GLN A 108 -16.35 8.26 -16.84
CA GLN A 108 -17.30 7.15 -16.65
C GLN A 108 -18.25 7.44 -15.48
N GLN A 109 -19.26 8.28 -15.73
CA GLN A 109 -20.48 8.33 -14.94
C GLN A 109 -21.60 7.62 -15.71
N ALA A 110 -21.93 6.39 -15.31
CA ALA A 110 -23.29 5.85 -15.19
C ALA A 110 -23.25 4.37 -14.75
N PRO A 111 -24.21 3.90 -13.92
CA PRO A 111 -24.23 2.53 -13.42
C PRO A 111 -24.92 1.60 -14.43
N ALA A 112 -24.26 0.52 -14.80
CA ALA A 112 -24.92 -0.63 -15.38
C ALA A 112 -24.34 -1.89 -14.76
N VAL A 113 -25.23 -2.69 -14.18
CA VAL A 113 -24.98 -4.07 -13.77
C VAL A 113 -24.49 -4.80 -15.02
N GLY A 114 -23.18 -5.01 -15.12
CA GLY A 114 -22.55 -5.55 -16.31
C GLY A 114 -21.32 -6.33 -15.90
N VAL A 115 -21.40 -7.65 -16.06
CA VAL A 115 -20.28 -8.59 -16.01
C VAL A 115 -19.02 -7.91 -16.55
N SER A 116 -17.95 -7.92 -15.74
CA SER A 116 -16.62 -7.54 -16.15
C SER A 116 -16.20 -8.37 -17.37
N ALA A 117 -16.48 -7.86 -18.56
CA ALA A 117 -15.87 -8.32 -19.80
C ALA A 117 -14.40 -7.92 -19.73
N GLN A 118 -13.62 -8.85 -19.20
CA GLN A 118 -12.18 -8.77 -19.09
C GLN A 118 -11.62 -8.65 -20.51
N SER A 119 -11.34 -7.42 -20.93
CA SER A 119 -10.56 -7.11 -22.12
C SER A 119 -9.22 -7.84 -21.96
N LYS A 120 -8.99 -8.87 -22.80
CA LYS A 120 -7.70 -9.54 -22.93
C LYS A 120 -6.64 -8.46 -23.19
N PRO A 121 -5.65 -8.25 -22.32
CA PRO A 121 -4.47 -7.50 -22.73
C PRO A 121 -3.80 -8.32 -23.84
N ALA A 122 -3.66 -7.74 -25.02
CA ALA A 122 -2.82 -8.31 -26.06
C ALA A 122 -1.40 -8.51 -25.47
N PRO A 123 -0.73 -9.64 -25.74
CA PRO A 123 0.58 -9.91 -25.19
C PRO A 123 1.58 -8.92 -25.80
N GLY A 124 1.88 -7.86 -25.06
CA GLY A 124 3.05 -7.03 -25.34
C GLY A 124 4.32 -7.87 -25.13
N PRO A 125 5.36 -7.71 -25.96
CA PRO A 125 6.54 -8.59 -26.01
C PRO A 125 7.45 -8.57 -24.77
N ASN A 126 7.02 -7.95 -23.66
CA ASN A 126 7.85 -7.75 -22.48
C ASN A 126 7.19 -8.17 -21.14
N GLN A 127 6.02 -8.82 -21.19
CA GLN A 127 5.43 -9.40 -19.98
C GLN A 127 6.01 -10.81 -19.77
N GLN A 128 7.14 -10.91 -19.06
CA GLN A 128 7.68 -12.20 -18.61
C GLN A 128 6.57 -13.05 -17.97
N ASP A 129 6.50 -14.33 -18.33
CA ASP A 129 5.48 -15.27 -17.86
C ASP A 129 5.37 -15.25 -16.33
N LEU A 130 4.14 -15.18 -15.82
CA LEU A 130 3.87 -15.20 -14.38
C LEU A 130 4.43 -16.47 -13.71
N ILE A 131 4.47 -17.58 -14.43
CA ILE A 131 5.09 -18.83 -13.99
C ILE A 131 6.59 -18.62 -13.72
N THR A 132 7.30 -17.91 -14.59
CA THR A 132 8.72 -17.58 -14.44
C THR A 132 8.93 -16.57 -13.32
N ARG A 133 8.12 -15.50 -13.27
CA ARG A 133 8.23 -14.46 -12.24
C ARG A 133 8.07 -15.01 -10.82
N TYR A 134 7.19 -16.00 -10.65
CA TYR A 134 6.93 -16.63 -9.36
C TYR A 134 7.67 -17.96 -9.17
N ASN A 135 8.61 -18.31 -10.04
CA ASN A 135 9.36 -19.58 -10.00
C ASN A 135 8.45 -20.83 -9.89
N LEU A 136 7.27 -20.80 -10.49
CA LEU A 136 6.27 -21.87 -10.46
C LEU A 136 6.56 -23.00 -11.47
N GLN A 137 7.67 -22.92 -12.21
CA GLN A 137 8.05 -23.86 -13.27
C GLN A 137 8.02 -25.32 -12.79
N GLY A 138 8.49 -25.61 -11.57
CA GLY A 138 8.49 -26.95 -11.00
C GLY A 138 7.10 -27.54 -10.69
N ARG A 139 6.08 -26.68 -10.55
CA ARG A 139 4.68 -27.10 -10.28
C ARG A 139 3.86 -27.30 -11.56
N VAL A 140 4.28 -26.73 -12.68
CA VAL A 140 3.56 -26.82 -13.97
C VAL A 140 3.88 -28.12 -14.73
N GLY A 141 5.06 -28.70 -14.52
CA GLY A 141 5.56 -29.86 -15.27
C GLY A 141 5.17 -31.26 -14.77
N GLY A 142 4.17 -31.41 -13.90
CA GLY A 142 3.62 -32.72 -13.52
C GLY A 142 4.56 -33.69 -12.77
N LYS A 143 5.77 -33.28 -12.37
CA LYS A 143 6.73 -34.11 -11.59
C LYS A 143 6.75 -33.80 -10.08
N GLY A 144 5.96 -32.85 -9.61
CA GLY A 144 5.71 -32.62 -8.18
C GLY A 144 4.49 -33.42 -7.74
N LYS A 145 4.72 -34.44 -6.91
CA LYS A 145 3.72 -35.34 -6.36
C LYS A 145 2.89 -34.60 -5.29
N GLU A 146 2.04 -33.66 -5.67
CA GLU A 146 1.02 -33.11 -4.77
C GLU A 146 -0.34 -33.11 -5.47
N ALA A 147 -1.29 -33.77 -4.81
CA ALA A 147 -2.61 -34.08 -5.30
C ALA A 147 -3.39 -32.81 -5.66
N VAL A 148 -4.17 -32.92 -6.73
CA VAL A 148 -5.32 -32.08 -7.02
C VAL A 148 -6.08 -31.82 -5.71
N PRO A 149 -6.14 -30.58 -5.20
CA PRO A 149 -7.05 -30.30 -4.10
C PRO A 149 -8.47 -30.37 -4.67
N SER A 150 -9.28 -31.33 -4.19
CA SER A 150 -10.70 -31.45 -4.54
C SER A 150 -11.42 -30.11 -4.32
N GLU A 151 -12.51 -29.88 -5.05
CA GLU A 151 -13.35 -28.68 -4.92
C GLU A 151 -13.72 -28.34 -3.46
N GLU A 152 -13.74 -29.34 -2.58
CA GLU A 152 -13.96 -29.20 -1.14
C GLU A 152 -12.87 -28.40 -0.40
N GLN A 153 -11.60 -28.48 -0.83
CA GLN A 153 -10.49 -27.74 -0.22
C GLN A 153 -10.46 -26.27 -0.70
N GLN A 154 -10.89 -26.00 -1.93
CA GLN A 154 -11.13 -24.62 -2.40
C GLN A 154 -12.29 -23.96 -1.65
N GLN A 155 -13.34 -24.71 -1.35
CA GLN A 155 -14.47 -24.22 -0.54
C GLN A 155 -14.08 -23.99 0.93
N GLN A 156 -13.17 -24.79 1.51
CA GLN A 156 -12.65 -24.52 2.87
C GLN A 156 -11.73 -23.28 2.92
N ALA A 157 -10.92 -23.03 1.88
CA ALA A 157 -10.12 -21.81 1.78
C ALA A 157 -10.98 -20.54 1.64
N GLN A 158 -12.17 -20.66 1.06
CA GLN A 158 -13.18 -19.59 0.99
C GLN A 158 -14.01 -19.45 2.27
N LYS A 159 -14.32 -20.55 2.97
CA LYS A 159 -15.16 -20.54 4.20
C LYS A 159 -14.41 -20.23 5.50
N GLY A 160 -13.08 -20.41 5.57
CA GLY A 160 -12.28 -20.17 6.79
C GLY A 160 -11.42 -18.90 6.78
N GLY A 161 -11.50 -18.08 5.73
CA GLY A 161 -10.43 -17.15 5.35
C GLY A 161 -10.47 -15.76 5.99
N GLY A 162 -10.61 -15.64 7.31
CA GLY A 162 -10.28 -14.39 8.00
C GLY A 162 -8.82 -14.02 7.72
N TRP A 163 -8.56 -12.77 7.35
CA TRP A 163 -7.20 -12.25 7.16
C TRP A 163 -6.44 -12.39 8.49
N SER A 164 -5.46 -13.31 8.56
CA SER A 164 -4.68 -13.58 9.77
C SER A 164 -4.13 -12.27 10.34
N SER A 165 -4.18 -12.07 11.67
CA SER A 165 -3.69 -10.86 12.35
C SER A 165 -2.18 -10.64 12.14
N ASP A 166 -1.44 -11.75 11.98
CA ASP A 166 0.00 -11.75 11.77
C ASP A 166 0.37 -11.34 10.35
N LYS A 167 1.20 -10.30 10.24
CA LYS A 167 1.66 -9.75 8.96
C LYS A 167 2.37 -10.79 8.08
N ASN A 168 3.17 -11.68 8.69
CA ASN A 168 3.93 -12.69 7.96
C ASN A 168 3.02 -13.80 7.42
N ALA A 169 2.18 -14.40 8.27
CA ALA A 169 1.23 -15.46 7.90
C ALA A 169 0.24 -14.99 6.81
N ARG A 170 -0.17 -13.73 6.87
CA ARG A 170 -1.01 -13.06 5.87
C ARG A 170 -0.30 -12.84 4.54
N ALA A 171 0.97 -12.42 4.56
CA ALA A 171 1.77 -12.26 3.34
C ALA A 171 1.96 -13.61 2.64
N GLU A 172 2.23 -14.66 3.41
CA GLU A 172 2.35 -16.03 2.90
C GLU A 172 1.02 -16.57 2.37
N GLY A 173 -0.09 -16.35 3.09
CA GLY A 173 -1.42 -16.74 2.63
C GLY A 173 -1.84 -16.06 1.32
N LEU A 174 -1.52 -14.77 1.18
CA LEU A 174 -1.75 -14.05 -0.08
C LEU A 174 -0.87 -14.56 -1.22
N LYS A 175 0.40 -14.87 -0.93
CA LYS A 175 1.32 -15.44 -1.92
C LYS A 175 0.78 -16.78 -2.42
N ARG A 176 0.35 -17.66 -1.51
CA ARG A 176 -0.26 -18.96 -1.83
C ARG A 176 -1.52 -18.82 -2.69
N ARG A 177 -2.45 -17.93 -2.32
CA ARG A 177 -3.67 -17.68 -3.13
C ARG A 177 -3.35 -17.16 -4.55
N ARG A 178 -2.31 -16.33 -4.69
CA ARG A 178 -1.86 -15.85 -6.02
C ARG A 178 -1.28 -16.98 -6.85
N GLU A 179 -0.43 -17.82 -6.26
CA GLU A 179 0.15 -18.99 -6.93
C GLU A 179 -0.94 -19.97 -7.39
N GLU A 180 -1.93 -20.26 -6.54
CA GLU A 180 -3.08 -21.12 -6.86
C GLU A 180 -3.92 -20.54 -8.01
N MET A 181 -4.16 -19.22 -8.00
CA MET A 181 -4.89 -18.55 -9.08
C MET A 181 -4.14 -18.62 -10.42
N VAL A 182 -2.81 -18.46 -10.41
CA VAL A 182 -1.99 -18.55 -11.63
C VAL A 182 -2.06 -19.96 -12.23
N LEU A 183 -1.97 -20.99 -11.40
CA LEU A 183 -2.09 -22.38 -11.86
C LEU A 183 -3.49 -22.70 -12.38
N ALA A 184 -4.54 -22.26 -11.68
CA ALA A 184 -5.92 -22.46 -12.13
C ALA A 184 -6.21 -21.72 -13.44
N ALA A 185 -5.69 -20.51 -13.60
CA ALA A 185 -5.82 -19.74 -14.84
C ALA A 185 -5.12 -20.43 -16.01
N ARG A 186 -3.94 -21.03 -15.78
CA ARG A 186 -3.21 -21.81 -16.79
C ARG A 186 -4.01 -23.03 -17.23
N ARG A 187 -4.52 -23.82 -16.29
CA ARG A 187 -5.36 -24.98 -16.57
C ARG A 187 -6.61 -24.61 -17.37
N LYS A 188 -7.30 -23.53 -16.96
CA LYS A 188 -8.48 -23.01 -17.68
C LYS A 188 -8.13 -22.50 -19.10
N MET A 189 -6.93 -21.97 -19.31
CA MET A 189 -6.46 -21.59 -20.64
C MET A 189 -6.17 -22.81 -21.52
N GLU A 190 -5.58 -23.87 -20.97
CA GLU A 190 -5.32 -25.12 -21.70
C GLU A 190 -6.62 -25.81 -22.11
N GLU A 191 -7.59 -25.90 -21.21
CA GLU A 191 -8.93 -26.45 -21.50
C GLU A 191 -9.66 -25.66 -22.59
N LYS A 192 -9.58 -24.31 -22.54
CA LYS A 192 -10.16 -23.44 -23.58
C LYS A 192 -9.43 -23.54 -24.92
N GLN A 193 -8.12 -23.75 -24.93
CA GLN A 193 -7.35 -23.97 -26.17
C GLN A 193 -7.67 -25.32 -26.80
N ALA A 194 -7.86 -26.36 -25.98
CA ALA A 194 -8.30 -27.67 -26.46
C ALA A 194 -9.72 -27.62 -27.06
N GLN A 195 -10.65 -26.90 -26.43
CA GLN A 195 -12.02 -26.74 -26.93
C GLN A 195 -12.13 -25.77 -28.12
N GLY A 196 -11.31 -24.72 -28.17
CA GLY A 196 -11.32 -23.72 -29.25
C GLY A 196 -10.44 -24.06 -30.46
N GLY A 197 -9.62 -25.12 -30.38
CA GLY A 197 -8.81 -25.65 -31.47
C GLY A 197 -9.44 -26.84 -32.21
N SER A 198 -10.68 -27.19 -31.86
CA SER A 198 -11.50 -28.21 -32.54
C SER A 198 -12.65 -27.52 -33.28
N ALA A 199 -12.32 -26.69 -34.27
CA ALA A 199 -13.25 -26.14 -35.26
C ALA A 199 -12.49 -25.94 -36.58
#